data_AF-A0A5N5HEH6-F1
#
_entry.id   AF-A0A5N5HEH6-F1
#
_cell.length_a   1.000
_cell.length_b   1.000
_cell.length_c   1.000
_cell.angle_alpha   90.00
_cell.angle_beta   90.00
_cell.angle_gamma   90.00
#
_symmetry.space_group_name_H-M   'P 1'
#
loop_
_entity.id
_entity.type
_entity.pdbx_description
1 polymer ?
#
loop_
_entity_poly.entity_id
_entity_poly.type
_entity_poly.pdbx_seq_one_letter_code
_entity_poly.pdbx_strand_id
1 'polypeptide(L)'
;MVLFVKMQVAKDPSGKDINALEQHIKNLLSPSTPFFVSRCVVQGNLEIGSLREVDVKSGLPATTSTERLELLDDDEHILSIKIIGGDHRLRV
;
A
#
# COMPACT_ATOMS: atom_id res chain seq x y z
N MET A 1 12.27 -1.09 -6.83
CA MET A 1 11.28 -2.10 -7.28
C MET A 1 9.94 -1.40 -7.43
N VAL A 2 9.18 -1.66 -8.50
CA VAL A 2 7.81 -1.14 -8.68
C VAL A 2 6.86 -2.32 -8.47
N LEU A 3 5.86 -2.15 -7.60
CA LEU A 3 4.86 -3.16 -7.30
C LEU A 3 3.51 -2.68 -7.84
N PHE A 4 2.91 -3.48 -8.72
CA PHE A 4 1.54 -3.26 -9.19
C PHE A 4 0.62 -4.18 -8.42
N VAL A 5 -0.43 -3.61 -7.85
CA VAL A 5 -1.48 -4.37 -7.17
C VAL A 5 -2.76 -4.14 -7.97
N LYS A 6 -3.21 -5.19 -8.67
CA LYS A 6 -4.55 -5.20 -9.27
C LYS A 6 -5.53 -5.68 -8.21
N MET A 7 -6.51 -4.85 -7.91
CA MET A 7 -7.45 -5.13 -6.84
C MET A 7 -8.67 -5.89 -7.35
N GLN A 8 -9.18 -6.81 -6.53
CA GLN A 8 -10.49 -7.42 -6.76
C GLN A 8 -11.57 -6.49 -6.19
N VAL A 9 -12.66 -6.29 -6.93
CA VAL A 9 -13.80 -5.48 -6.48
C VAL A 9 -14.59 -6.28 -5.45
N ALA A 10 -14.62 -5.79 -4.21
CA ALA A 10 -15.46 -6.36 -3.17
C ALA A 10 -16.90 -5.84 -3.31
N LYS A 11 -17.88 -6.69 -3.04
CA LYS A 11 -19.29 -6.32 -2.97
C LYS A 11 -19.75 -6.36 -1.51
N ASP A 12 -20.62 -5.44 -1.14
CA ASP A 12 -21.27 -5.45 0.16
C ASP A 12 -22.28 -6.62 0.24
N PRO A 13 -22.87 -6.92 1.40
CA PRO A 13 -23.88 -7.98 1.54
C PRO A 13 -25.14 -7.78 0.68
N SER A 14 -25.37 -6.57 0.17
CA SER A 14 -26.46 -6.25 -0.76
C SER A 14 -26.08 -6.46 -2.23
N GLY A 15 -24.82 -6.85 -2.50
CA GLY A 15 -24.29 -7.08 -3.84
C GLY A 15 -23.83 -5.79 -4.54
N LYS A 16 -23.82 -4.65 -3.85
CA LYS A 16 -23.35 -3.38 -4.39
C LYS A 16 -21.83 -3.34 -4.34
N ASP A 17 -21.21 -2.85 -5.41
CA ASP A 17 -19.76 -2.64 -5.44
C ASP A 17 -19.37 -1.67 -4.31
N ILE A 18 -18.44 -2.12 -3.47
CA ILE A 18 -17.82 -1.27 -2.47
C ILE A 18 -16.91 -0.32 -3.21
N ASN A 19 -16.89 0.96 -2.83
CA ASN A 19 -15.91 1.93 -3.34
C ASN A 19 -14.51 1.45 -2.93
N ALA A 20 -13.90 0.66 -3.82
CA ALA A 20 -12.67 -0.06 -3.56
C ALA A 20 -11.53 0.92 -3.30
N LEU A 21 -11.56 2.11 -3.94
CA LEU A 21 -10.62 3.18 -3.69
C LEU A 21 -10.67 3.62 -2.24
N GLU A 22 -11.83 4.03 -1.72
CA GLU A 22 -11.92 4.59 -0.36
C GLU A 22 -11.43 3.57 0.69
N GLN A 23 -11.82 2.31 0.51
CA GLN A 23 -11.35 1.22 1.35
C GLN A 23 -9.85 0.95 1.17
N HIS A 24 -9.28 1.19 -0.01
CA HIS A 24 -7.84 1.05 -0.24
C HIS A 24 -7.03 2.19 0.30
N ILE A 25 -7.49 3.45 0.19
CA ILE A 25 -6.90 4.60 0.88
C ILE A 25 -6.80 4.27 2.37
N LYS A 26 -7.87 3.72 2.96
CA LYS A 26 -7.86 3.23 4.34
C LYS A 26 -6.85 2.10 4.57
N ASN A 27 -6.71 1.14 3.67
CA ASN A 27 -5.70 0.08 3.78
C ASN A 27 -4.25 0.58 3.55
N LEU A 28 -4.06 1.66 2.78
CA LEU A 28 -2.77 2.31 2.60
C LEU A 28 -2.32 3.02 3.88
N LEU A 29 -3.26 3.66 4.59
CA LEU A 29 -3.04 4.36 5.86
C LEU A 29 -3.00 3.41 7.07
N SER A 30 -3.81 2.36 7.04
CA SER A 30 -3.99 1.36 8.09
C SER A 30 -4.19 -0.02 7.47
N PRO A 31 -3.10 -0.72 7.08
CA PRO A 31 -3.21 -2.02 6.47
C PRO A 31 -3.90 -3.00 7.42
N SER A 32 -4.99 -3.60 6.94
CA SER A 32 -5.80 -4.59 7.66
C SER A 32 -5.10 -5.95 7.80
N THR A 33 -3.80 -6.02 7.50
CA THR A 33 -2.90 -7.16 7.69
C THR A 33 -1.95 -6.93 8.88
N PRO A 34 -2.46 -6.91 10.13
CA PRO A 34 -1.65 -6.65 11.33
C PRO A 34 -0.58 -7.72 11.61
N PHE A 35 -0.70 -8.87 10.95
CA PHE A 35 0.27 -9.98 11.00
C PHE A 35 1.50 -9.73 10.12
N PHE A 36 1.37 -8.90 9.08
CA PHE A 36 2.46 -8.63 8.13
C PHE A 36 2.99 -7.21 8.23
N VAL A 37 2.18 -6.24 8.65
CA VAL A 37 2.60 -4.84 8.86
C VAL A 37 2.53 -4.49 10.34
N SER A 38 3.64 -4.04 10.92
CA SER A 38 3.71 -3.54 12.29
C SER A 38 3.43 -2.04 12.40
N ARG A 39 3.84 -1.26 11.40
CA ARG A 39 3.68 0.20 11.40
C ARG A 39 3.52 0.69 9.96
N CYS A 40 2.64 1.64 9.76
CA CYS A 40 2.51 2.39 8.51
C CYS A 40 2.37 3.87 8.88
N VAL A 41 3.23 4.71 8.32
CA VAL A 41 3.17 6.16 8.52
C VAL A 41 3.15 6.82 7.15
N VAL A 42 2.10 7.59 6.88
CA VAL A 42 1.97 8.38 5.65
C VAL A 42 2.31 9.83 5.96
N GLN A 43 3.09 10.46 5.10
CA GLN A 43 3.43 11.87 5.21
C GLN A 43 2.49 12.70 4.34
N GLY A 44 1.80 13.66 4.97
CA GLY A 44 0.90 14.57 4.27
C GLY A 44 -0.42 13.93 3.81
N ASN A 45 -1.04 14.54 2.81
CA ASN A 45 -2.26 14.03 2.19
C ASN A 45 -1.91 12.87 1.24
N LEU A 46 -2.89 12.03 0.91
CA LEU A 46 -2.71 10.96 -0.06
C LEU A 46 -2.96 11.47 -1.47
N GLU A 47 -1.89 11.70 -2.21
CA GLU A 47 -1.86 12.13 -3.61
C GLU A 47 -0.74 11.41 -4.35
N ILE A 48 -0.75 11.46 -5.69
CA ILE A 48 0.36 10.90 -6.47
C ILE A 48 1.67 11.58 -6.03
N GLY A 49 2.67 10.77 -5.71
CA GLY A 49 3.94 11.21 -5.15
C GLY A 49 4.04 11.12 -3.62
N SER A 50 2.91 10.94 -2.90
CA SER A 50 2.93 10.77 -1.44
C SER A 50 3.80 9.61 -1.02
N LEU A 51 4.43 9.79 0.14
CA LEU A 51 5.34 8.82 0.72
C LEU A 51 4.73 8.15 1.94
N ARG A 52 5.07 6.87 2.10
CA ARG A 52 4.85 6.15 3.34
C ARG A 52 6.07 5.37 3.78
N GLU A 53 6.21 5.21 5.08
CA GLU A 53 7.11 4.25 5.70
C GLU A 53 6.30 3.07 6.21
N VAL A 54 6.72 1.87 5.85
CA VAL A 54 6.08 0.63 6.28
C VAL A 54 7.11 -0.23 6.98
N ASP A 55 6.77 -0.69 8.19
CA ASP A 55 7.52 -1.71 8.90
C ASP A 55 6.74 -3.03 8.79
N VAL A 56 7.40 -4.10 8.35
CA VAL A 56 6.80 -5.43 8.17
C VAL A 56 7.31 -6.43 9.20
N LYS A 57 6.40 -7.29 9.68
CA LYS A 57 6.71 -8.44 10.53
C LYS A 57 7.01 -9.63 9.62
N SER A 58 8.23 -9.68 9.08
CA SER A 58 8.63 -10.72 8.12
C SER A 58 9.38 -11.89 8.74
N GLY A 59 9.94 -11.73 9.95
CA GLY A 59 10.90 -12.69 10.53
C GLY A 59 12.24 -12.75 9.76
N LEU A 60 12.42 -11.85 8.78
CA LEU A 60 13.63 -11.72 7.97
C LEU A 60 14.39 -10.44 8.36
N PRO A 61 15.69 -10.32 8.02
CA PRO A 61 16.48 -9.14 8.35
C PRO A 61 15.97 -7.84 7.72
N ALA A 62 15.21 -7.93 6.61
CA ALA A 62 14.63 -6.81 5.93
C ALA A 62 13.17 -6.62 6.41
N THR A 63 12.92 -5.46 7.02
CA THR A 63 11.69 -5.16 7.75
C THR A 63 11.13 -3.78 7.46
N THR A 64 11.80 -2.94 6.66
CA THR A 64 11.37 -1.56 6.42
C THR A 64 11.34 -1.21 4.94
N SER A 65 10.32 -0.47 4.52
CA SER A 65 10.21 0.12 3.18
C SER A 65 9.81 1.59 3.23
N THR A 66 10.42 2.39 2.35
CA THR A 66 9.92 3.72 1.99
C THR A 66 9.32 3.63 0.61
N GLU A 67 8.03 3.93 0.52
CA GLU A 67 7.22 3.69 -0.67
C GLU A 67 6.60 4.98 -1.16
N ARG A 68 6.59 5.16 -2.49
CA ARG A 68 5.94 6.28 -3.17
C ARG A 68 4.73 5.80 -3.94
N LEU A 69 3.62 6.52 -3.82
CA LEU A 69 2.45 6.32 -4.69
C LEU A 69 2.73 6.86 -6.10
N GLU A 70 2.67 6.01 -7.12
CA GLU A 70 2.95 6.38 -8.52
C GLU A 70 1.70 6.39 -9.39
N LEU A 71 0.69 5.58 -9.06
CA LEU A 71 -0.58 5.51 -9.78
C LEU A 71 -1.72 5.17 -8.83
N LEU A 72 -2.84 5.83 -9.05
CA LEU A 72 -4.13 5.55 -8.44
C LEU A 72 -5.18 5.69 -9.56
N ASP A 73 -5.71 4.56 -10.02
CA ASP A 73 -6.74 4.48 -11.05
C ASP A 73 -7.97 3.77 -10.47
N ASP A 74 -9.03 4.54 -10.27
CA ASP A 74 -10.26 4.07 -9.63
C ASP A 74 -11.11 3.23 -10.55
N ASP A 75 -11.09 3.54 -11.85
CA ASP A 75 -11.92 2.88 -12.86
C ASP A 75 -11.33 1.50 -13.18
N GLU A 76 -10.00 1.41 -13.29
CA GLU A 76 -9.29 0.16 -13.55
C GLU A 76 -8.92 -0.62 -12.27
N HIS A 77 -9.16 -0.01 -11.10
CA HIS A 77 -8.81 -0.55 -9.78
C HIS A 77 -7.33 -0.91 -9.66
N ILE A 78 -6.47 0.00 -10.14
CA ILE A 78 -5.01 -0.17 -10.17
C ILE A 78 -4.36 0.79 -9.18
N LEU A 79 -3.50 0.22 -8.34
CA LEU A 79 -2.56 0.95 -7.50
C LEU A 79 -1.13 0.59 -7.92
N SER A 80 -0.28 1.59 -8.08
CA SER A 80 1.17 1.39 -8.24
C SER A 80 1.93 2.09 -7.13
N ILE A 81 2.80 1.33 -6.46
CA ILE A 81 3.74 1.85 -5.48
C ILE A 81 5.17 1.52 -5.91
N LYS A 82 6.07 2.46 -5.64
CA LYS A 82 7.50 2.29 -5.87
C LYS A 82 8.24 2.30 -4.56
N ILE A 83 8.96 1.21 -4.29
CA ILE A 83 9.88 1.15 -3.16
C ILE A 83 11.12 1.96 -3.56
N ILE A 84 11.34 3.08 -2.86
CA ILE A 84 12.44 4.02 -3.10
C ILE A 84 13.54 3.92 -2.04
N GLY A 85 13.23 3.32 -0.88
CA GLY A 85 14.14 3.16 0.25
C GLY A 85 13.72 2.01 1.17
N GLY A 86 14.42 1.88 2.29
CA GLY A 86 14.28 0.77 3.23
C GLY A 86 15.42 -0.24 3.14
N ASP A 87 15.41 -1.20 4.06
CA ASP A 87 16.41 -2.26 4.20
C ASP A 87 16.21 -3.41 3.19
N HIS A 88 15.08 -3.45 2.49
CA HIS A 88 14.84 -4.33 1.33
C HIS A 88 15.84 -4.07 0.19
N ARG A 89 16.40 -2.86 0.11
CA ARG A 89 17.40 -2.50 -0.90
C ARG A 89 18.77 -2.98 -0.42
N LEU A 90 19.11 -4.24 -0.71
CA LEU A 90 20.48 -4.74 -0.65
C LEU A 90 21.41 -3.72 -1.33
N ARG A 91 22.21 -3.01 -0.55
CA ARG A 91 23.36 -2.28 -1.06
C ARG A 91 24.52 -3.27 -1.03
N VAL A 92 24.86 -3.81 -2.18
CA VAL A 92 26.17 -4.42 -2.43
C VAL A 92 27.14 -3.37 -2.94
#